data_AF-A0A2Z4VC44-F1
#
_entry.id   AF-A0A2Z4VC44-F1
#
_cell.length_a   1.000
_cell.length_b   1.000
_cell.length_c   1.000
_cell.angle_alpha   90.00
_cell.angle_beta   90.00
_cell.angle_gamma   90.00
#
_symmetry.space_group_name_H-M   'P 1'
#
loop_
_entity.id
_entity.type
_entity.pdbx_description
1 polymer ?
#
loop_
_entity_poly.entity_id
_entity_poly.type
_entity_poly.pdbx_seq_one_letter_code
_entity_poly.pdbx_strand_id
1 'polypeptide(L)'
;MFLEIIMRASNITTLISVFCACAGAHPFLALSGAADNPSSGDRYTLGEDMLEKGKEGGNANVLATLHVNDCRHGNAGFNPFFKTEADDMCKLPHAPQMRKFDEAILGMCGDWGYIPSERDFLNVLDGSYATGAAQRIYDELNHEVFTADADFALFKEELAELWFGGNGAANVFCGVPSSEELRGMHFYGRYLEAQDKQWAGRNYDGLENADDWDFAPSIRFVIPGGGVSVSNKEEVEVDFSHADDIIIRATKAYKGLAPNLLYDEGKLCFYKSDDGHVYALVAAKDAIITFYPTMAPDPICASGANTVQCDCMNYLEGGKPTLRGH
;
A
#
# COMPACT_ATOMS: atom_id res chain seq x y z
N MET A 1 -23.41 -55.90 -32.93
CA MET A 1 -24.07 -54.93 -33.81
C MET A 1 -23.16 -53.69 -33.78
N PHE A 2 -22.03 -53.68 -34.49
CA PHE A 2 -21.85 -53.23 -35.90
C PHE A 2 -22.59 -51.89 -36.12
N LEU A 3 -22.00 -50.76 -36.55
CA LEU A 3 -20.89 -50.50 -37.46
C LEU A 3 -20.48 -49.00 -37.36
N GLU A 4 -19.21 -48.69 -37.65
CA GLU A 4 -18.63 -47.36 -37.96
C GLU A 4 -19.22 -46.70 -39.23
N ILE A 5 -19.13 -45.36 -39.38
CA ILE A 5 -18.83 -44.56 -40.62
C ILE A 5 -18.32 -43.16 -40.14
N ILE A 6 -17.06 -42.72 -40.28
CA ILE A 6 -16.22 -42.24 -41.43
C ILE A 6 -16.51 -40.80 -41.95
N MET A 7 -15.51 -39.93 -41.73
CA MET A 7 -14.88 -38.83 -42.51
C MET A 7 -15.60 -38.11 -43.68
N ARG A 8 -15.41 -36.77 -43.73
CA ARG A 8 -14.67 -35.95 -44.75
C ARG A 8 -15.04 -34.46 -44.60
N ALA A 9 -14.12 -33.50 -44.39
CA ALA A 9 -13.05 -32.95 -45.24
C ALA A 9 -13.50 -31.82 -46.20
N SER A 10 -12.91 -30.63 -45.94
CA SER A 10 -12.37 -29.62 -46.88
C SER A 10 -13.29 -28.67 -47.67
N ASN A 11 -13.10 -27.36 -47.43
CA ASN A 11 -12.63 -26.32 -48.40
C ASN A 11 -12.77 -24.93 -47.73
N ILE A 12 -11.69 -24.27 -47.32
CA ILE A 12 -10.81 -23.37 -48.09
C ILE A 12 -11.59 -22.32 -48.90
N THR A 13 -11.63 -21.08 -48.40
CA THR A 13 -11.41 -19.91 -49.27
C THR A 13 -10.77 -18.77 -48.47
N THR A 14 -9.59 -18.42 -48.94
CA THR A 14 -8.68 -17.34 -48.58
C THR A 14 -9.34 -15.96 -48.73
N LEU A 15 -9.09 -15.05 -47.78
CA LEU A 15 -9.13 -13.61 -48.05
C LEU A 15 -7.94 -12.93 -47.38
N ILE A 16 -7.06 -12.46 -48.27
CA ILE A 16 -5.88 -11.64 -48.04
C ILE A 16 -6.34 -10.21 -47.76
N SER A 17 -5.88 -9.63 -46.65
CA SER A 17 -5.69 -8.17 -46.56
C SER A 17 -4.70 -7.87 -45.44
N VAL A 18 -3.45 -7.59 -45.81
CA VAL A 18 -2.83 -6.25 -45.87
C VAL A 18 -2.18 -5.87 -44.54
N PHE A 19 -0.86 -5.96 -44.57
CA PHE A 19 0.08 -5.39 -43.62
C PHE A 19 -0.16 -3.89 -43.43
N CYS A 20 -0.19 -3.44 -42.18
CA CYS A 20 0.23 -2.08 -41.84
C CYS A 20 1.21 -2.18 -40.66
N ALA A 21 2.49 -2.17 -41.00
CA ALA A 21 3.58 -2.04 -40.07
C ALA A 21 3.77 -0.55 -39.75
N CYS A 22 3.60 -0.16 -38.49
CA CYS A 22 4.16 1.08 -37.96
C CYS A 22 5.20 0.70 -36.90
N ALA A 23 6.45 0.77 -37.34
CA ALA A 23 7.62 0.76 -36.49
C ALA A 23 7.72 2.13 -35.77
N GLY A 24 7.77 2.10 -34.44
CA GLY A 24 8.12 3.24 -33.61
C GLY A 24 9.20 2.80 -32.62
N ALA A 25 10.45 2.82 -33.09
CA ALA A 25 11.61 2.59 -32.25
C ALA A 25 11.95 3.88 -31.48
N HIS A 26 11.91 3.83 -30.15
CA HIS A 26 12.56 4.82 -29.30
C HIS A 26 13.77 4.15 -28.63
N PRO A 27 15.00 4.64 -28.85
CA PRO A 27 16.16 4.18 -28.11
C PRO A 27 16.24 4.94 -26.78
N PHE A 28 15.90 4.28 -25.66
CA PHE A 28 16.34 4.74 -24.35
C PHE A 28 17.78 4.26 -24.13
N LEU A 29 18.71 5.20 -24.24
CA LEU A 29 20.09 5.03 -23.80
C LEU A 29 20.11 4.98 -22.28
N ALA A 30 20.39 3.79 -21.73
CA ALA A 30 20.74 3.60 -20.33
C ALA A 30 22.19 4.07 -20.12
N LEU A 31 22.36 5.19 -19.43
CA LEU A 31 23.63 5.58 -18.82
C LEU A 31 23.69 4.96 -17.42
N SER A 32 24.55 3.97 -17.25
CA SER A 32 24.92 3.38 -15.97
C SER A 32 25.81 4.37 -15.20
N GLY A 33 25.20 5.09 -14.24
CA GLY A 33 25.92 5.75 -13.16
C GLY A 33 25.82 4.88 -11.91
N ALA A 34 26.97 4.48 -11.36
CA ALA A 34 27.05 3.86 -10.05
C ALA A 34 26.45 4.82 -9.02
N ALA A 35 25.42 4.38 -8.30
CA ALA A 35 24.86 5.11 -7.17
C ALA A 35 25.37 4.44 -5.89
N ASP A 36 26.15 5.22 -5.13
CA ASP A 36 26.58 4.90 -3.80
C ASP A 36 25.37 4.72 -2.88
N ASN A 37 25.48 3.72 -2.01
CA ASN A 37 24.47 3.30 -1.05
C ASN A 37 24.47 4.29 0.14
N PRO A 38 23.43 5.11 0.38
CA PRO A 38 23.36 5.90 1.59
C PRO A 38 22.88 5.01 2.75
N SER A 39 23.59 5.09 3.87
CA SER A 39 23.31 4.37 5.09
C SER A 39 21.92 4.68 5.64
N SER A 40 21.23 3.63 6.09
CA SER A 40 20.10 3.65 7.01
C SER A 40 20.27 4.71 8.11
N GLY A 41 19.42 5.73 8.18
CA GLY A 41 19.57 6.75 9.23
C GLY A 41 18.47 7.80 9.39
N ASP A 42 17.60 8.05 8.42
CA ASP A 42 16.61 9.13 8.56
C ASP A 42 15.34 8.64 9.26
N ARG A 43 15.30 8.86 10.58
CA ARG A 43 14.11 8.72 11.42
C ARG A 43 13.13 9.83 11.08
N TYR A 44 12.00 9.47 10.48
CA TYR A 44 10.84 10.37 10.39
C TYR A 44 9.97 10.21 11.64
N THR A 45 10.30 10.94 12.70
CA THR A 45 9.34 11.21 13.79
C THR A 45 8.61 12.51 13.47
N LEU A 46 7.44 12.39 12.85
CA LEU A 46 6.60 13.53 12.45
C LEU A 46 6.05 14.39 13.61
N GLY A 47 6.33 14.03 14.87
CA GLY A 47 5.75 14.69 16.06
C GLY A 47 6.72 15.44 17.00
N GLU A 48 8.02 15.14 17.01
CA GLU A 48 8.91 15.67 18.07
C GLU A 48 9.72 16.92 17.67
N ASP A 49 10.04 17.08 16.39
CA ASP A 49 10.97 18.13 15.92
C ASP A 49 10.35 19.55 15.92
N MET A 50 9.05 19.68 16.19
CA MET A 50 8.35 20.97 16.25
C MET A 50 8.29 21.60 17.64
N LEU A 51 8.49 20.83 18.72
CA LEU A 51 8.37 21.33 20.09
C LEU A 51 9.66 21.98 20.63
N GLU A 52 10.82 21.73 20.03
CA GLU A 52 12.10 22.25 20.53
C GLU A 52 12.50 23.63 19.98
N LYS A 53 11.96 24.07 18.84
CA LYS A 53 12.33 25.37 18.24
C LYS A 53 11.64 26.60 18.86
N GLY A 54 10.81 26.42 19.89
CA GLY A 54 10.07 27.51 20.54
C GLY A 54 10.76 28.21 21.72
N LYS A 55 12.02 27.88 22.06
CA LYS A 55 12.65 28.34 23.31
C LYS A 55 13.80 29.35 23.20
N GLU A 56 14.20 29.78 22.02
CA GLU A 56 15.25 30.81 21.89
C GLU A 56 14.66 32.13 21.36
N GLY A 57 14.73 33.16 22.22
CA GLY A 57 13.97 34.39 22.10
C GLY A 57 14.29 35.25 20.88
N GLY A 58 13.24 35.72 20.21
CA GLY A 58 13.32 36.79 19.22
C GLY A 58 11.98 37.01 18.52
N ASN A 59 11.32 38.12 18.84
CA ASN A 59 10.08 38.64 18.24
C ASN A 59 8.89 37.67 18.15
N ALA A 60 7.83 38.00 18.89
CA ALA A 60 6.48 37.49 18.64
C ALA A 60 5.97 38.01 17.28
N ASN A 61 6.51 37.44 16.20
CA ASN A 61 5.83 37.46 14.93
C ASN A 61 4.54 36.66 15.12
N VAL A 62 3.44 37.32 14.77
CA VAL A 62 2.11 36.74 14.64
C VAL A 62 2.25 35.37 13.97
N LEU A 63 2.00 34.29 14.74
CA LEU A 63 1.68 32.98 14.19
C LEU A 63 0.40 33.20 13.39
N ALA A 64 0.55 33.49 12.10
CA ALA A 64 -0.57 33.58 11.19
C ALA A 64 -1.22 32.20 11.17
N THR A 65 -2.43 32.11 11.74
CA THR A 65 -3.27 30.92 11.61
C THR A 65 -3.40 30.59 10.13
N LEU A 66 -3.03 29.38 9.75
CA LEU A 66 -3.04 28.94 8.38
C LEU A 66 -4.49 28.66 8.00
N HIS A 67 -5.07 29.48 7.12
CA HIS A 67 -6.48 29.33 6.78
C HIS A 67 -6.64 28.21 5.75
N VAL A 68 -7.69 27.39 5.85
CA VAL A 68 -8.00 26.35 4.83
C VAL A 68 -8.03 26.89 3.40
N ASN A 69 -8.38 28.18 3.25
CA ASN A 69 -8.43 28.84 1.95
C ASN A 69 -7.04 29.02 1.32
N ASP A 70 -5.98 29.03 2.13
CA ASP A 70 -4.60 29.09 1.68
C ASP A 70 -4.10 27.74 1.12
N CYS A 71 -4.78 26.64 1.48
CA CYS A 71 -4.48 25.27 1.04
C CYS A 71 -5.48 24.68 0.06
N ARG A 72 -6.52 25.44 -0.29
CA ARG A 72 -7.43 25.08 -1.36
C ARG A 72 -6.85 25.53 -2.69
N HIS A 73 -6.35 24.58 -3.46
CA HIS A 73 -5.87 24.85 -4.81
C HIS A 73 -7.07 24.93 -5.77
N GLY A 74 -7.15 26.03 -6.51
CA GLY A 74 -8.32 26.45 -7.28
C GLY A 74 -8.78 25.47 -8.38
N ASN A 75 -10.07 25.59 -8.73
CA ASN A 75 -10.86 25.00 -9.84
C ASN A 75 -10.77 23.49 -10.17
N ALA A 76 -9.66 22.79 -9.91
CA ALA A 76 -9.48 21.37 -10.27
C ALA A 76 -10.16 20.40 -9.29
N GLY A 77 -10.58 20.89 -8.12
CA GLY A 77 -11.35 20.13 -7.14
C GLY A 77 -10.57 19.09 -6.34
N PHE A 78 -9.30 18.80 -6.66
CA PHE A 78 -8.46 17.87 -5.91
C PHE A 78 -7.26 18.60 -5.29
N ASN A 79 -7.20 18.66 -3.96
CA ASN A 79 -6.07 19.29 -3.27
C ASN A 79 -4.90 18.29 -3.14
N PRO A 80 -3.64 18.76 -3.20
CA PRO A 80 -2.47 17.89 -3.15
C PRO A 80 -2.37 17.12 -1.83
N PHE A 81 -1.85 15.89 -1.89
CA PHE A 81 -1.47 15.08 -0.74
C PHE A 81 -0.11 15.46 -0.18
N PHE A 82 0.82 15.81 -1.05
CA PHE A 82 2.22 16.12 -0.77
C PHE A 82 2.61 17.49 -1.31
N LYS A 83 3.65 18.10 -0.73
CA LYS A 83 4.19 19.38 -1.18
C LYS A 83 4.52 19.34 -2.66
N THR A 84 4.16 20.42 -3.35
CA THR A 84 4.68 20.75 -4.68
C THR A 84 5.55 21.99 -4.58
N GLU A 85 6.41 22.24 -5.58
CA GLU A 85 7.26 23.45 -5.66
C GLU A 85 6.46 24.76 -5.60
N ALA A 86 5.14 24.72 -5.82
CA ALA A 86 4.25 25.87 -5.77
C ALA A 86 3.55 26.08 -4.41
N ASP A 87 3.68 25.13 -3.47
CA ASP A 87 2.78 25.02 -2.30
C ASP A 87 3.49 25.26 -0.96
N ASP A 88 4.34 26.29 -0.90
CA ASP A 88 5.14 26.64 0.29
C ASP A 88 4.30 27.06 1.51
N MET A 89 3.03 27.42 1.29
CA MET A 89 2.15 27.87 2.38
C MET A 89 1.50 26.71 3.14
N CYS A 90 1.31 25.55 2.51
CA CYS A 90 0.66 24.42 3.16
C CYS A 90 1.70 23.52 3.82
N LYS A 91 1.48 23.17 5.09
CA LYS A 91 2.33 22.25 5.87
C LYS A 91 2.26 20.80 5.36
N LEU A 92 2.18 20.58 4.05
CA LEU A 92 2.13 19.26 3.41
C LEU A 92 3.43 18.49 3.69
N PRO A 93 3.42 17.13 3.76
CA PRO A 93 4.65 16.39 3.87
C PRO A 93 5.36 16.37 2.51
N HIS A 94 6.67 16.21 2.53
CA HIS A 94 7.40 15.80 1.34
C HIS A 94 7.14 14.31 1.12
N ALA A 95 6.85 13.93 -0.13
CA ALA A 95 6.75 12.52 -0.46
C ALA A 95 8.14 11.86 -0.42
N PRO A 96 8.23 10.60 0.05
CA PRO A 96 9.44 9.82 -0.09
C PRO A 96 9.82 9.65 -1.57
N GLN A 97 11.11 9.51 -1.84
CA GLN A 97 11.58 9.21 -3.20
C GLN A 97 11.17 7.78 -3.59
N MET A 98 10.49 7.60 -4.72
CA MET A 98 10.13 6.26 -5.22
C MET A 98 11.37 5.43 -5.59
N ARG A 99 11.41 4.18 -5.13
CA ARG A 99 12.37 3.16 -5.60
C ARG A 99 11.80 2.42 -6.81
N LYS A 100 12.66 1.73 -7.56
CA LYS A 100 12.23 0.93 -8.74
C LYS A 100 11.18 -0.14 -8.40
N PHE A 101 11.26 -0.71 -7.21
CA PHE A 101 10.26 -1.69 -6.77
C PHE A 101 8.91 -1.04 -6.46
N ASP A 102 8.92 0.16 -5.86
CA ASP A 102 7.72 0.98 -5.63
C ASP A 102 7.02 1.31 -6.95
N GLU A 103 7.78 1.75 -7.95
CA GLU A 103 7.28 2.04 -9.29
C GLU A 103 6.66 0.81 -9.95
N ALA A 104 7.25 -0.38 -9.74
CA ALA A 104 6.72 -1.62 -10.28
C ALA A 104 5.42 -2.07 -9.60
N ILE A 105 5.33 -1.92 -8.28
CA ILE A 105 4.09 -2.17 -7.52
C ILE A 105 3.00 -1.19 -7.96
N LEU A 106 3.34 0.08 -8.17
CA LEU A 106 2.41 1.06 -8.73
C LEU A 106 1.99 0.69 -10.16
N GLY A 107 2.92 0.22 -10.99
CA GLY A 107 2.64 -0.26 -12.34
C GLY A 107 1.69 -1.46 -12.37
N MET A 108 1.82 -2.37 -11.40
CA MET A 108 0.88 -3.50 -11.20
C MET A 108 -0.54 -3.01 -10.90
N CYS A 109 -0.69 -1.90 -10.17
CA CYS A 109 -2.00 -1.32 -9.87
C CYS A 109 -2.72 -0.73 -11.09
N GLY A 110 -2.03 -0.57 -12.23
CA GLY A 110 -2.63 -0.15 -13.50
C GLY A 110 -3.43 1.16 -13.42
N ASP A 111 -4.41 1.27 -14.32
CA ASP A 111 -5.32 2.41 -14.36
C ASP A 111 -6.19 2.51 -13.09
N TRP A 112 -6.74 3.69 -12.84
CA TRP A 112 -7.57 3.91 -11.66
C TRP A 112 -8.82 3.00 -11.64
N GLY A 113 -8.98 2.22 -10.58
CA GLY A 113 -10.03 1.20 -10.45
C GLY A 113 -9.65 -0.20 -10.97
N TYR A 114 -8.43 -0.39 -11.50
CA TYR A 114 -7.94 -1.73 -11.83
C TYR A 114 -7.66 -2.54 -10.55
N ILE A 115 -8.03 -3.82 -10.57
CA ILE A 115 -7.77 -4.77 -9.49
C ILE A 115 -6.70 -5.73 -10.01
N PRO A 116 -5.47 -5.71 -9.46
CA PRO A 116 -4.41 -6.59 -9.92
C PRO A 116 -4.72 -8.06 -9.62
N SER A 117 -4.05 -8.95 -10.36
CA SER A 117 -4.08 -10.39 -10.14
C SER A 117 -2.79 -10.90 -9.49
N GLU A 118 -2.81 -12.11 -8.92
CA GLU A 118 -1.61 -12.81 -8.42
C GLU A 118 -0.52 -12.89 -9.49
N ARG A 119 -0.92 -13.12 -10.75
CA ARG A 119 0.01 -13.18 -11.88
C ARG A 119 0.74 -11.85 -12.06
N ASP A 120 0.05 -10.72 -11.91
CA ASP A 120 0.65 -9.39 -12.05
C ASP A 120 1.72 -9.17 -10.98
N PHE A 121 1.45 -9.61 -9.75
CA PHE A 121 2.41 -9.53 -8.65
C PHE A 121 3.60 -10.47 -8.82
N LEU A 122 3.38 -11.72 -9.26
CA LEU A 122 4.47 -12.63 -9.60
C LEU A 122 5.36 -12.05 -10.70
N ASN A 123 4.77 -11.43 -11.73
CA ASN A 123 5.53 -10.75 -12.78
C ASN A 123 6.38 -9.59 -12.22
N VAL A 124 5.89 -8.87 -11.21
CA VAL A 124 6.69 -7.84 -10.50
C VAL A 124 7.86 -8.49 -9.78
N LEU A 125 7.63 -9.55 -8.99
CA LEU A 125 8.68 -10.25 -8.24
C LEU A 125 9.74 -10.92 -9.14
N ASP A 126 9.34 -11.37 -10.33
CA ASP A 126 10.23 -11.96 -11.35
C ASP A 126 10.97 -10.92 -12.20
N GLY A 127 10.59 -9.65 -12.10
CA GLY A 127 11.24 -8.57 -12.81
C GLY A 127 12.70 -8.39 -12.38
N SER A 128 13.60 -8.19 -13.35
CA SER A 128 15.02 -7.94 -13.05
C SER A 128 15.26 -6.68 -12.21
N TYR A 129 14.33 -5.73 -12.23
CA TYR A 129 14.35 -4.53 -11.39
C TYR A 129 13.95 -4.81 -9.93
N ALA A 130 13.26 -5.92 -9.66
CA ALA A 130 12.77 -6.31 -8.35
C ALA A 130 13.67 -7.32 -7.65
N THR A 131 14.68 -7.88 -8.31
CA THR A 131 15.53 -8.96 -7.75
C THR A 131 16.08 -8.63 -6.36
N GLY A 132 16.56 -7.40 -6.14
CA GLY A 132 17.05 -6.98 -4.83
C GLY A 132 15.95 -6.89 -3.76
N ALA A 133 14.77 -6.36 -4.12
CA ALA A 133 13.64 -6.27 -3.20
C ALA A 133 13.04 -7.65 -2.90
N ALA A 134 12.86 -8.50 -3.91
CA ALA A 134 12.35 -9.86 -3.75
C ALA A 134 13.28 -10.72 -2.88
N GLN A 135 14.60 -10.64 -3.10
CA GLN A 135 15.58 -11.33 -2.25
C GLN A 135 15.53 -10.81 -0.81
N ARG A 136 15.43 -9.50 -0.61
CA ARG A 136 15.28 -8.91 0.72
C ARG A 136 14.02 -9.41 1.43
N ILE A 137 12.87 -9.39 0.74
CA ILE A 137 11.59 -9.87 1.29
C ILE A 137 11.72 -11.33 1.72
N TYR A 138 12.36 -12.17 0.89
CA TYR A 138 12.62 -13.57 1.21
C TYR A 138 13.47 -13.73 2.47
N ASP A 139 14.62 -13.06 2.53
CA ASP A 139 15.55 -13.17 3.67
C ASP A 139 14.93 -12.63 4.97
N GLU A 140 14.23 -11.50 4.92
CA GLU A 140 13.58 -10.86 6.07
C GLU A 140 12.38 -11.66 6.62
N LEU A 141 11.77 -12.50 5.80
CA LEU A 141 10.68 -13.39 6.19
C LEU A 141 11.16 -14.78 6.62
N ASN A 142 12.48 -14.98 6.72
CA ASN A 142 13.13 -16.25 7.05
C ASN A 142 12.69 -17.38 6.11
N HIS A 143 12.60 -17.06 4.81
CA HIS A 143 12.34 -18.05 3.75
C HIS A 143 11.01 -18.81 3.92
N GLU A 144 10.00 -18.15 4.51
CA GLU A 144 8.73 -18.79 4.86
C GLU A 144 7.56 -17.79 4.80
N VAL A 145 6.51 -18.17 4.08
CA VAL A 145 5.17 -17.58 4.19
C VAL A 145 4.23 -18.58 4.85
N PHE A 146 4.01 -19.74 4.22
CA PHE A 146 3.26 -20.87 4.77
C PHE A 146 4.16 -22.09 5.03
N THR A 147 5.07 -22.38 4.09
CA THR A 147 6.00 -23.50 4.18
C THR A 147 7.33 -23.05 4.77
N ALA A 148 7.76 -23.71 5.84
CA ALA A 148 9.08 -23.49 6.43
C ALA A 148 10.21 -23.88 5.46
N ASP A 149 11.26 -23.07 5.40
CA ASP A 149 12.41 -23.25 4.49
C ASP A 149 11.99 -23.43 3.02
N ALA A 150 10.94 -22.73 2.59
CA ALA A 150 10.48 -22.75 1.21
C ALA A 150 11.60 -22.26 0.28
N ASP A 151 11.77 -22.92 -0.87
CA ASP A 151 12.65 -22.37 -1.88
C ASP A 151 12.11 -21.04 -2.43
N PHE A 152 12.97 -20.26 -3.07
CA PHE A 152 12.62 -18.93 -3.53
C PHE A 152 11.46 -18.90 -4.54
N ALA A 153 11.23 -19.98 -5.29
CA ALA A 153 10.12 -20.04 -6.23
C ALA A 153 8.80 -20.27 -5.48
N LEU A 154 8.74 -21.29 -4.62
CA LEU A 154 7.58 -21.59 -3.79
C LEU A 154 7.24 -20.40 -2.89
N PHE A 155 8.24 -19.77 -2.27
CA PHE A 155 8.03 -18.59 -1.43
C PHE A 155 7.29 -17.46 -2.14
N LYS A 156 7.62 -17.16 -3.41
CA LYS A 156 6.93 -16.10 -4.16
C LYS A 156 5.49 -16.49 -4.48
N GLU A 157 5.24 -17.76 -4.78
CA GLU A 157 3.88 -18.28 -5.01
C GLU A 157 3.04 -18.14 -3.73
N GLU A 158 3.55 -18.58 -2.59
CA GLU A 158 2.86 -18.44 -1.30
C GLU A 158 2.66 -16.97 -0.90
N LEU A 159 3.64 -16.11 -1.17
CA LEU A 159 3.50 -14.68 -0.92
C LEU A 159 2.39 -14.07 -1.79
N ALA A 160 2.32 -14.46 -3.07
CA ALA A 160 1.24 -14.02 -3.95
C ALA A 160 -0.13 -14.53 -3.46
N GLU A 161 -0.23 -15.80 -3.11
CA GLU A 161 -1.46 -16.39 -2.56
C GLU A 161 -1.94 -15.62 -1.31
N LEU A 162 -1.04 -15.37 -0.35
CA LEU A 162 -1.37 -14.63 0.87
C LEU A 162 -1.92 -13.23 0.58
N TRP A 163 -1.27 -12.49 -0.32
CA TRP A 163 -1.62 -11.09 -0.59
C TRP A 163 -2.87 -10.92 -1.45
N PHE A 164 -3.26 -11.94 -2.20
CA PHE A 164 -4.39 -11.87 -3.12
C PHE A 164 -5.61 -12.66 -2.64
N GLY A 165 -5.45 -13.63 -1.74
CA GLY A 165 -6.57 -14.38 -1.13
C GLY A 165 -7.64 -13.48 -0.47
N GLY A 166 -7.22 -12.32 0.06
CA GLY A 166 -8.10 -11.31 0.65
C GLY A 166 -8.19 -9.98 -0.11
N ASN A 167 -7.66 -9.91 -1.34
CA ASN A 167 -7.41 -8.66 -2.08
C ASN A 167 -6.53 -7.65 -1.31
N GLY A 168 -5.64 -8.14 -0.44
CA GLY A 168 -4.72 -7.33 0.36
C GLY A 168 -3.88 -6.41 -0.51
N ALA A 169 -3.33 -6.90 -1.61
CA ALA A 169 -2.51 -6.08 -2.51
C ALA A 169 -3.30 -4.91 -3.11
N ALA A 170 -4.54 -5.16 -3.57
CA ALA A 170 -5.41 -4.13 -4.12
C ALA A 170 -5.79 -3.09 -3.06
N ASN A 171 -6.17 -3.54 -1.86
CA ASN A 171 -6.54 -2.66 -0.76
C ASN A 171 -5.34 -1.83 -0.28
N VAL A 172 -4.18 -2.43 -0.06
CA VAL A 172 -3.02 -1.71 0.50
C VAL A 172 -2.36 -0.80 -0.52
N PHE A 173 -2.06 -1.31 -1.72
CA PHE A 173 -1.25 -0.57 -2.70
C PHE A 173 -2.08 0.25 -3.68
N CYS A 174 -3.19 -0.29 -4.18
CA CYS A 174 -3.86 0.27 -5.35
C CYS A 174 -5.03 1.20 -5.01
N GLY A 175 -5.71 0.95 -3.90
CA GLY A 175 -7.00 1.56 -3.59
C GLY A 175 -8.12 0.95 -4.41
N VAL A 176 -9.26 0.73 -3.76
CA VAL A 176 -10.46 0.15 -4.39
C VAL A 176 -11.59 1.18 -4.33
N PRO A 177 -11.77 1.99 -5.38
CA PRO A 177 -12.86 2.94 -5.44
C PRO A 177 -14.20 2.27 -5.71
N SER A 178 -15.25 2.82 -5.14
CA SER A 178 -16.64 2.54 -5.46
C SER A 178 -17.41 3.85 -5.59
N SER A 179 -18.72 3.77 -5.88
CA SER A 179 -19.57 4.96 -5.89
C SER A 179 -19.72 5.62 -4.51
N GLU A 180 -19.56 4.85 -3.43
CA GLU A 180 -19.87 5.28 -2.06
C GLU A 180 -18.62 5.52 -1.22
N GLU A 181 -17.53 4.81 -1.51
CA GLU A 181 -16.32 4.84 -0.68
C GLU A 181 -15.05 4.57 -1.49
N LEU A 182 -13.93 5.03 -0.95
CA LEU A 182 -12.59 4.62 -1.34
C LEU A 182 -12.04 3.70 -0.23
N ARG A 183 -11.90 2.42 -0.54
CA ARG A 183 -11.29 1.45 0.38
C ARG A 183 -9.79 1.37 0.16
N GLY A 184 -9.06 1.26 1.26
CA GLY A 184 -7.62 1.05 1.19
C GLY A 184 -6.86 2.28 0.71
N MET A 185 -5.93 2.08 -0.22
CA MET A 185 -4.97 3.07 -0.73
C MET A 185 -4.07 3.55 0.41
N HIS A 186 -3.26 2.68 0.98
CA HIS A 186 -2.39 3.03 2.09
C HIS A 186 -0.96 3.36 1.64
N PHE A 187 -0.57 2.92 0.45
CA PHE A 187 0.78 3.15 -0.07
C PHE A 187 0.97 4.57 -0.63
N TYR A 188 1.96 5.31 -0.13
CA TYR A 188 2.24 6.69 -0.58
C TYR A 188 2.42 6.84 -2.10
N GLY A 189 2.97 5.82 -2.77
CA GLY A 189 3.19 5.85 -4.22
C GLY A 189 1.89 6.03 -5.00
N ARG A 190 0.77 5.47 -4.52
CA ARG A 190 -0.53 5.62 -5.17
C ARG A 190 -1.14 7.01 -4.95
N TYR A 191 -0.90 7.64 -3.80
CA TYR A 191 -1.26 9.04 -3.56
C TYR A 191 -0.49 10.00 -4.47
N LEU A 192 0.80 9.74 -4.67
CA LEU A 192 1.65 10.52 -5.59
C LEU A 192 1.09 10.47 -7.01
N GLU A 193 0.78 9.27 -7.50
CA GLU A 193 0.15 9.09 -8.80
C GLU A 193 -1.22 9.75 -8.90
N ALA A 194 -2.03 9.66 -7.84
CA ALA A 194 -3.36 10.29 -7.79
C ALA A 194 -3.30 11.80 -7.93
N GLN A 195 -2.34 12.41 -7.24
CA GLN A 195 -2.06 13.83 -7.31
C GLN A 195 -1.56 14.21 -8.71
N ASP A 196 -0.60 13.49 -9.28
CA ASP A 196 -0.06 13.79 -10.61
C ASP A 196 -1.14 13.70 -11.71
N LYS A 197 -1.93 12.64 -11.67
CA LYS A 197 -3.00 12.37 -12.65
C LYS A 197 -4.33 13.03 -12.31
N GLN A 198 -4.43 13.78 -11.21
CA GLN A 198 -5.60 14.55 -10.80
C GLN A 198 -6.90 13.73 -10.71
N TRP A 199 -6.82 12.49 -10.19
CA TRP A 199 -8.01 11.66 -9.96
C TRP A 199 -8.35 11.45 -8.48
N ALA A 200 -7.48 11.84 -7.56
CA ALA A 200 -7.84 12.02 -6.16
C ALA A 200 -7.01 13.14 -5.52
N GLY A 201 -7.52 13.65 -4.41
CA GLY A 201 -6.88 14.68 -3.61
C GLY A 201 -7.51 14.81 -2.23
N ARG A 202 -6.87 15.58 -1.36
CA ARG A 202 -7.42 15.96 -0.05
C ARG A 202 -8.71 16.74 -0.23
N ASN A 203 -9.68 16.49 0.63
CA ASN A 203 -10.97 17.18 0.66
C ASN A 203 -11.09 18.06 1.90
N TYR A 204 -10.93 19.37 1.74
CA TYR A 204 -11.07 20.33 2.84
C TYR A 204 -12.50 20.83 3.04
N ASP A 205 -13.50 20.24 2.37
CA ASP A 205 -14.88 20.68 2.50
C ASP A 205 -15.39 20.45 3.92
N GLY A 206 -15.93 21.49 4.55
CA GLY A 206 -16.45 21.43 5.92
C GLY A 206 -15.41 21.70 7.01
N LEU A 207 -14.14 21.93 6.66
CA LEU A 207 -13.09 22.30 7.62
C LEU A 207 -12.96 23.82 7.74
N GLU A 208 -12.94 24.32 8.98
CA GLU A 208 -12.77 25.75 9.28
C GLU A 208 -11.28 26.16 9.38
N ASN A 209 -10.40 25.28 9.89
CA ASN A 209 -8.98 25.54 10.11
C ASN A 209 -8.08 24.46 9.47
N ALA A 210 -6.98 24.88 8.82
CA ALA A 210 -6.01 23.96 8.20
C ALA A 210 -4.90 23.52 9.16
N ASP A 211 -4.86 24.12 10.35
CA ASP A 211 -3.90 23.77 11.40
C ASP A 211 -4.28 22.48 12.15
N ASP A 212 -5.48 21.92 11.94
CA ASP A 212 -5.88 20.56 12.40
C ASP A 212 -5.23 19.45 11.55
N TRP A 213 -3.96 19.64 11.19
CA TRP A 213 -3.14 18.73 10.39
C TRP A 213 -3.10 17.30 10.94
N ASP A 214 -3.26 17.15 12.26
CA ASP A 214 -3.33 15.85 12.93
C ASP A 214 -4.49 14.99 12.40
N PHE A 215 -5.48 15.59 11.73
CA PHE A 215 -6.56 14.92 11.04
C PHE A 215 -6.40 15.11 9.53
N ALA A 216 -5.85 14.11 8.85
CA ALA A 216 -5.73 14.16 7.41
C ALA A 216 -7.15 14.18 6.80
N PRO A 217 -7.55 15.26 6.09
CA PRO A 217 -8.91 15.43 5.59
C PRO A 217 -9.34 14.24 4.73
N SER A 218 -10.64 13.92 4.74
CA SER A 218 -11.27 12.97 3.81
C SER A 218 -10.73 13.07 2.38
N ILE A 219 -10.81 11.99 1.60
CA ILE A 219 -10.30 11.97 0.23
C ILE A 219 -11.43 12.28 -0.74
N ARG A 220 -11.23 13.24 -1.64
CA ARG A 220 -12.08 13.41 -2.83
C ARG A 220 -11.45 12.64 -3.98
N PHE A 221 -12.23 11.82 -4.69
CA PHE A 221 -11.73 10.95 -5.75
C PHE A 221 -12.72 10.78 -6.90
N VAL A 222 -12.20 10.48 -8.10
CA VAL A 222 -13.00 10.14 -9.28
C VAL A 222 -13.54 8.72 -9.14
N ILE A 223 -14.80 8.46 -9.49
CA ILE A 223 -15.33 7.09 -9.56
C ILE A 223 -14.97 6.52 -10.95
N PRO A 224 -14.43 5.29 -11.06
CA PRO A 224 -14.24 4.65 -12.36
C PRO A 224 -15.55 4.61 -13.16
N GLY A 225 -15.53 5.13 -14.40
CA GLY A 225 -16.74 5.30 -15.22
C GLY A 225 -17.39 6.69 -15.12
N GLY A 226 -16.93 7.55 -14.22
CA GLY A 226 -17.28 8.97 -14.15
C GLY A 226 -17.93 9.38 -12.83
N GLY A 227 -17.88 10.69 -12.56
CA GLY A 227 -18.33 11.28 -11.30
C GLY A 227 -17.20 11.46 -10.29
N VAL A 228 -17.52 12.12 -9.18
CA VAL A 228 -16.60 12.38 -8.07
C VAL A 228 -17.32 12.03 -6.78
N SER A 229 -16.61 11.35 -5.89
CA SER A 229 -17.06 11.03 -4.54
C SER A 229 -16.10 11.60 -3.51
N VAL A 230 -16.56 11.64 -2.26
CA VAL A 230 -15.76 11.99 -1.09
C VAL A 230 -15.81 10.79 -0.16
N SER A 231 -14.64 10.31 0.26
CA SER A 231 -14.52 9.23 1.21
C SER A 231 -15.23 9.61 2.50
N ASN A 232 -16.04 8.68 3.01
CA ASN A 232 -16.69 8.80 4.30
C ASN A 232 -15.72 8.69 5.48
N LYS A 233 -14.46 8.33 5.23
CA LYS A 233 -13.41 8.29 6.25
C LYS A 233 -12.91 9.70 6.54
N GLU A 234 -12.93 10.04 7.83
CA GLU A 234 -12.43 11.32 8.33
C GLU A 234 -10.90 11.40 8.28
N GLU A 235 -10.19 10.26 8.22
CA GLU A 235 -8.74 10.18 8.27
C GLU A 235 -8.12 9.41 7.08
N VAL A 236 -7.02 9.96 6.55
CA VAL A 236 -6.17 9.34 5.53
C VAL A 236 -5.00 8.62 6.20
N GLU A 237 -4.99 7.30 6.11
CA GLU A 237 -3.95 6.44 6.66
C GLU A 237 -2.86 6.19 5.60
N VAL A 238 -2.01 7.19 5.36
CA VAL A 238 -0.88 7.09 4.41
C VAL A 238 0.32 6.43 5.09
N ASP A 239 0.78 5.32 4.51
CA ASP A 239 2.06 4.70 4.80
C ASP A 239 3.15 5.28 3.90
N PHE A 240 4.10 5.97 4.54
CA PHE A 240 5.28 6.56 3.90
C PHE A 240 6.41 5.55 3.66
N SER A 241 6.21 4.29 4.03
CA SER A 241 7.17 3.22 3.80
C SER A 241 7.15 2.75 2.35
N HIS A 242 8.28 2.24 1.89
CA HIS A 242 8.38 1.62 0.59
C HIS A 242 7.65 0.27 0.54
N ALA A 243 7.30 -0.17 -0.67
CA ALA A 243 6.42 -1.32 -0.86
C ALA A 243 6.99 -2.63 -0.30
N ASP A 244 8.31 -2.84 -0.38
CA ASP A 244 8.97 -4.02 0.21
C ASP A 244 8.89 -4.01 1.75
N ASP A 245 9.03 -2.86 2.39
CA ASP A 245 8.87 -2.72 3.85
C ASP A 245 7.44 -3.03 4.29
N ILE A 246 6.44 -2.54 3.55
CA ILE A 246 5.03 -2.84 3.80
C ILE A 246 4.78 -4.34 3.66
N ILE A 247 5.28 -4.96 2.57
CA ILE A 247 5.13 -6.41 2.33
C ILE A 247 5.73 -7.21 3.49
N ILE A 248 6.95 -6.88 3.91
CA ILE A 248 7.64 -7.56 5.01
C ILE A 248 6.86 -7.41 6.32
N ARG A 249 6.48 -6.19 6.70
CA ARG A 249 5.81 -5.92 7.99
C ARG A 249 4.44 -6.59 8.06
N ALA A 250 3.61 -6.45 7.03
CA ALA A 250 2.30 -7.06 7.00
C ALA A 250 2.38 -8.59 6.99
N THR A 251 3.36 -9.17 6.30
CA THR A 251 3.56 -10.63 6.30
C THR A 251 4.10 -11.13 7.65
N LYS A 252 5.01 -10.41 8.31
CA LYS A 252 5.44 -10.70 9.69
C LYS A 252 4.25 -10.65 10.66
N ALA A 253 3.42 -9.61 10.55
CA ALA A 253 2.19 -9.47 11.33
C ALA A 253 1.22 -10.64 11.09
N TYR A 254 1.02 -11.03 9.83
CA TYR A 254 0.20 -12.19 9.46
C TYR A 254 0.73 -13.48 10.10
N LYS A 255 2.04 -13.76 9.99
CA LYS A 255 2.65 -14.97 10.58
C LYS A 255 2.42 -15.06 12.10
N GLY A 256 2.46 -13.92 12.81
CA GLY A 256 2.13 -13.87 14.23
C GLY A 256 0.65 -14.17 14.52
N LEU A 257 -0.26 -13.66 13.69
CA LEU A 257 -1.71 -13.87 13.86
C LEU A 257 -2.19 -15.25 13.40
N ALA A 258 -1.58 -15.81 12.35
CA ALA A 258 -2.03 -16.98 11.60
C ALA A 258 -2.41 -18.21 12.46
N PRO A 259 -1.69 -18.58 13.53
CA PRO A 259 -2.06 -19.70 14.40
C PRO A 259 -3.47 -19.59 15.02
N ASN A 260 -4.05 -18.38 15.05
CA ASN A 260 -5.36 -18.10 15.64
C ASN A 260 -6.45 -17.85 14.58
N LEU A 261 -6.12 -17.95 13.29
CA LEU A 261 -7.06 -17.81 12.17
C LEU A 261 -7.69 -19.17 11.87
N LEU A 262 -8.79 -19.46 12.56
CA LEU A 262 -9.52 -20.73 12.42
C LEU A 262 -10.58 -20.71 11.30
N TYR A 263 -10.96 -19.52 10.84
CA TYR A 263 -12.08 -19.31 9.92
C TYR A 263 -11.73 -18.23 8.88
N ASP A 264 -12.55 -18.14 7.84
CA ASP A 264 -12.42 -17.17 6.75
C ASP A 264 -12.91 -15.76 7.14
N GLU A 265 -13.33 -15.57 8.39
CA GLU A 265 -13.69 -14.26 8.92
C GLU A 265 -12.44 -13.43 9.20
N GLY A 266 -12.43 -12.19 8.69
CA GLY A 266 -11.34 -11.25 8.92
C GLY A 266 -11.18 -10.89 10.40
N LYS A 267 -9.97 -11.05 10.92
CA LYS A 267 -9.57 -10.61 12.26
C LYS A 267 -8.63 -9.43 12.19
N LEU A 268 -8.84 -8.48 13.09
CA LEU A 268 -7.96 -7.33 13.31
C LEU A 268 -6.89 -7.68 14.34
N CYS A 269 -5.63 -7.35 14.04
CA CYS A 269 -4.56 -7.27 15.02
C CYS A 269 -3.71 -6.01 14.78
N PHE A 270 -2.93 -5.62 15.78
CA PHE A 270 -2.02 -4.50 15.75
C PHE A 270 -0.58 -5.01 15.78
N TYR A 271 0.22 -4.51 14.84
CA TYR A 271 1.62 -4.85 14.69
C TYR A 271 2.46 -3.62 15.03
N LYS A 272 3.33 -3.76 16.03
CA LYS A 272 4.30 -2.72 16.37
C LYS A 272 5.63 -3.04 15.70
N SER A 273 6.10 -2.16 14.83
CA SER A 273 7.41 -2.29 14.20
C SER A 273 8.54 -1.87 15.14
N ASP A 274 9.77 -2.27 14.79
CA ASP A 274 10.98 -1.97 15.58
C ASP A 274 11.28 -0.47 15.68
N ASP A 275 10.80 0.32 14.72
CA ASP A 275 10.92 1.79 14.70
C ASP A 275 9.80 2.50 15.49
N GLY A 276 8.91 1.75 16.15
CA GLY A 276 7.90 2.28 17.05
C GLY A 276 6.55 2.61 16.39
N HIS A 277 6.43 2.50 15.07
CA HIS A 277 5.14 2.66 14.39
C HIS A 277 4.18 1.50 14.72
N VAL A 278 2.89 1.80 14.69
CA VAL A 278 1.82 0.83 14.91
C VAL A 278 1.01 0.70 13.61
N TYR A 279 0.74 -0.53 13.23
CA TYR A 279 -0.04 -0.86 12.05
C TYR A 279 -1.23 -1.72 12.44
N ALA A 280 -2.37 -1.47 11.83
CA ALA A 280 -3.51 -2.38 11.87
C ALA A 280 -3.37 -3.38 10.71
N LEU A 281 -3.47 -4.67 11.02
CA LEU A 281 -3.61 -5.76 10.05
C LEU A 281 -5.03 -6.32 10.16
N VAL A 282 -5.73 -6.43 9.04
CA VAL A 282 -6.92 -7.28 8.92
C VAL A 282 -6.57 -8.48 8.05
N ALA A 283 -6.72 -9.69 8.58
CA ALA A 283 -6.40 -10.91 7.87
C ALA A 283 -7.41 -12.03 8.19
N ALA A 284 -7.61 -12.92 7.23
CA ALA A 284 -8.34 -14.17 7.37
C ALA A 284 -7.37 -15.35 7.17
N LYS A 285 -7.86 -16.59 7.32
CA LYS A 285 -7.04 -17.76 7.06
C LYS A 285 -6.43 -17.68 5.64
N ASP A 286 -5.11 -17.77 5.57
CA ASP A 286 -4.31 -17.76 4.33
C ASP A 286 -4.48 -16.48 3.49
N ALA A 287 -4.92 -15.37 4.09
CA ALA A 287 -5.27 -14.15 3.37
C ALA A 287 -5.02 -12.86 4.16
N ILE A 288 -4.27 -11.91 3.58
CA ILE A 288 -4.25 -10.52 4.02
C ILE A 288 -5.41 -9.76 3.35
N ILE A 289 -6.22 -9.05 4.14
CA ILE A 289 -7.33 -8.22 3.65
C ILE A 289 -6.90 -6.75 3.54
N THR A 290 -6.26 -6.20 4.57
CA THR A 290 -5.64 -4.85 4.51
C THR A 290 -4.57 -4.70 5.59
N PHE A 291 -3.68 -3.73 5.40
CA PHE A 291 -2.63 -3.35 6.34
C PHE A 291 -2.37 -1.84 6.22
N TYR A 292 -2.37 -1.13 7.34
CA TYR A 292 -2.25 0.33 7.32
C TYR A 292 -1.70 0.89 8.63
N PRO A 293 -0.98 2.03 8.60
CA PRO A 293 -0.50 2.69 9.80
C PRO A 293 -1.67 3.26 10.60
N THR A 294 -1.59 3.22 11.92
CA THR A 294 -2.60 3.79 12.81
C THR A 294 -1.94 4.58 13.93
N MET A 295 -2.53 5.72 14.29
CA MET A 295 -2.11 6.54 15.42
C MET A 295 -2.86 6.20 16.71
N ALA A 296 -3.69 5.15 16.72
CA ALA A 296 -4.45 4.75 17.90
C ALA A 296 -3.49 4.51 19.08
N PRO A 297 -3.52 5.36 20.13
CA PRO A 297 -2.56 5.27 21.24
C PRO A 297 -2.77 4.00 22.08
N ASP A 298 -4.01 3.52 22.12
CA ASP A 298 -4.42 2.24 22.68
C ASP A 298 -5.45 1.62 21.74
N PRO A 299 -5.03 0.80 20.76
CA PRO A 299 -5.96 0.23 19.83
C PRO A 299 -6.96 -0.69 20.56
N ILE A 300 -8.22 -0.25 20.62
CA ILE A 300 -9.28 -1.02 21.27
C ILE A 300 -9.67 -2.16 20.34
N CYS A 301 -9.38 -3.38 20.77
CA CYS A 301 -9.91 -4.60 20.16
C CYS A 301 -11.44 -4.50 20.06
N ALA A 302 -12.01 -4.84 18.90
CA ALA A 302 -13.45 -4.99 18.74
C ALA A 302 -13.96 -6.17 19.60
N SER A 303 -14.25 -5.91 20.88
CA SER A 303 -15.04 -6.75 21.82
C SER A 303 -14.92 -6.34 23.30
N GLY A 304 -14.22 -5.25 23.66
CA GLY A 304 -13.97 -4.92 25.08
C GLY A 304 -12.90 -5.81 25.74
N ALA A 305 -12.15 -6.54 24.92
CA ALA A 305 -10.92 -7.22 25.30
C ALA A 305 -9.80 -6.20 25.61
N ASN A 306 -8.94 -6.55 26.55
CA ASN A 306 -7.71 -5.80 26.86
C ASN A 306 -6.74 -5.80 25.67
N THR A 307 -6.00 -4.71 25.49
CA THR A 307 -5.08 -4.43 24.36
C THR A 307 -4.05 -5.54 24.09
N VAL A 308 -3.69 -6.34 25.10
CA VAL A 308 -2.78 -7.49 25.00
C VAL A 308 -3.30 -8.57 24.03
N GLN A 309 -4.62 -8.69 23.84
CA GLN A 309 -5.21 -9.73 22.98
C GLN A 309 -5.19 -9.42 21.48
N CYS A 310 -4.84 -8.20 21.05
CA CYS A 310 -4.79 -7.86 19.63
C CYS A 310 -3.38 -7.62 19.10
N ASP A 311 -2.33 -7.83 19.88
CA ASP A 311 -0.97 -7.77 19.35
C ASP A 311 -0.72 -8.98 18.44
N CYS A 312 -0.36 -8.72 17.18
CA CYS A 312 -0.07 -9.78 16.22
C CYS A 312 1.07 -10.70 16.71
N MET A 313 2.02 -10.19 17.50
CA MET A 313 3.24 -10.91 17.91
C MET A 313 3.12 -11.65 19.24
N ASN A 314 2.19 -11.27 20.14
CA ASN A 314 2.01 -11.94 21.44
C ASN A 314 1.56 -13.41 21.34
N TYR A 315 1.10 -13.83 20.16
CA TYR A 315 0.68 -15.20 19.90
C TYR A 315 1.83 -16.19 19.73
N LEU A 316 3.06 -15.70 19.47
CA LEU A 316 4.24 -16.57 19.33
C LEU A 316 4.84 -16.96 20.70
N GLU A 317 4.68 -16.14 21.74
CA GLU A 317 5.28 -16.39 23.06
C GLU A 317 4.42 -17.25 23.99
N GLY A 318 3.11 -17.32 23.76
CA GLY A 318 2.17 -18.11 24.58
C GLY A 318 2.20 -19.62 24.32
N GLY A 319 3.02 -20.09 23.37
CA GLY A 319 2.92 -21.43 22.77
C GLY A 319 3.96 -22.45 23.20
N LYS A 320 4.74 -22.26 24.28
CA LYS A 320 5.39 -23.42 24.91
C LYS A 320 4.34 -24.18 25.72
N PRO A 321 3.97 -25.42 25.37
CA PRO A 321 3.15 -26.24 26.24
C PRO A 321 3.97 -26.44 27.52
N THR A 322 3.51 -25.85 28.62
CA THR A 322 3.94 -26.32 29.92
C THR A 322 3.39 -27.74 30.05
N LEU A 323 4.26 -28.72 29.85
CA LEU A 323 4.01 -30.10 30.28
C LEU A 323 3.69 -30.05 31.78
N ARG A 324 2.41 -29.97 32.12
CA ARG A 324 1.96 -30.29 33.48
C ARG A 324 2.15 -31.79 33.63
N GLY A 325 3.18 -32.15 34.40
CA GLY A 325 3.39 -33.52 34.85
C GLY A 325 2.15 -34.01 35.60
N HIS A 326 1.66 -35.17 35.17
CA HIS A 326 0.89 -36.09 35.97
C HIS A 326 1.75 -37.31 36.26
#